data_AF-A0A5C4LGW7-F1
#
_entry.id   AF-A0A5C4LGW7-F1
#
_cell.length_a   1.000
_cell.length_b   1.000
_cell.length_c   1.000
_cell.angle_alpha   90.00
_cell.angle_beta   90.00
_cell.angle_gamma   90.00
#
_symmetry.space_group_name_H-M   'P 1'
#
loop_
_entity.id
_entity.type
_entity.pdbx_description
1 polymer ?
#
loop_
_entity_poly.entity_id
_entity_poly.type
_entity_poly.pdbx_seq_one_letter_code
_entity_poly.pdbx_strand_id
1 'polypeptide(L)' 'MSLIDNERTKLTATYLNTAAGGLFTAGVIAPVVAATFGISGAAGGPSALTLVGGVAIFLGCSVGLHLLARTVLKGLNP' A
#
# COMPACT_ATOMS: atom_id res chain seq x y z
N MET A 1 -16.13 -28.83 -2.51
CA MET A 1 -16.41 -27.74 -1.54
C MET A 1 -15.29 -26.69 -1.50
N SER A 2 -14.05 -27.00 -1.90
CA SER A 2 -12.88 -26.10 -1.87
C SER A 2 -12.93 -24.88 -2.79
N LEU A 3 -13.73 -24.89 -3.87
CA LEU A 3 -13.71 -23.80 -4.86
C LEU A 3 -14.18 -22.46 -4.27
N ILE A 4 -15.26 -22.45 -3.48
CA ILE A 4 -15.77 -21.21 -2.86
C ILE A 4 -14.77 -20.70 -1.82
N ASP A 5 -14.17 -21.59 -1.04
CA ASP A 5 -13.19 -21.21 -0.01
C ASP A 5 -11.90 -20.66 -0.63
N ASN A 6 -11.45 -21.23 -1.74
CA ASN A 6 -10.33 -20.71 -2.51
C ASN A 6 -10.65 -19.33 -3.10
N GLU A 7 -11.83 -19.13 -3.67
CA GLU A 7 -12.21 -17.81 -4.20
C GLU A 7 -12.32 -16.75 -3.10
N ARG A 8 -12.86 -17.10 -1.92
CA ARG A 8 -12.85 -16.20 -0.76
C ARG A 8 -11.42 -15.83 -0.34
N THR A 9 -10.53 -16.81 -0.28
CA THR A 9 -9.11 -16.59 0.04
C THR A 9 -8.44 -15.64 -0.97
N LYS A 10 -8.68 -15.84 -2.28
CA LYS A 10 -8.18 -14.96 -3.33
C LYS A 10 -8.75 -13.55 -3.24
N LEU A 11 -10.04 -13.41 -2.97
CA LEU A 11 -10.68 -12.09 -2.82
C LEU A 11 -10.07 -11.33 -1.64
N THR A 12 -9.85 -11.98 -0.49
CA THR A 12 -9.20 -11.35 0.66
C THR A 12 -7.76 -10.95 0.35
N ALA A 13 -6.97 -11.84 -0.26
CA ALA A 13 -5.60 -11.52 -0.65
C ALA A 13 -5.55 -10.36 -1.66
N THR A 14 -6.48 -10.33 -2.61
CA THR A 14 -6.60 -9.26 -3.61
C THR A 14 -6.94 -7.94 -2.95
N TYR A 15 -7.90 -7.91 -2.02
CA TYR A 15 -8.25 -6.70 -1.28
C TYR A 15 -7.06 -6.13 -0.52
N LEU A 16 -6.34 -6.97 0.23
CA LEU A 16 -5.13 -6.56 0.97
C LEU A 16 -4.04 -6.02 0.03
N ASN A 17 -3.83 -6.68 -1.11
CA ASN A 17 -2.84 -6.25 -2.09
C ASN A 17 -3.23 -4.94 -2.78
N THR A 18 -4.52 -4.72 -3.07
CA THR A 18 -5.03 -3.46 -3.60
C THR A 18 -4.81 -2.32 -2.60
N ALA A 19 -5.09 -2.56 -1.32
CA ALA A 19 -4.79 -1.60 -0.26
C ALA A 19 -3.29 -1.30 -0.16
N ALA A 20 -2.43 -2.33 -0.26
CA ALA A 20 -0.97 -2.16 -0.31
C ALA A 20 -0.54 -1.26 -1.48
N GLY A 21 -1.04 -1.51 -2.68
CA GLY A 21 -0.78 -0.70 -3.87
C GLY A 21 -1.29 0.74 -3.74
N GLY A 22 -2.45 0.93 -3.10
CA GLY A 22 -2.99 2.25 -2.78
C GLY A 22 -2.10 3.04 -1.82
N LEU A 23 -1.63 2.42 -0.74
CA LEU A 23 -0.70 3.05 0.21
C LEU A 23 0.64 3.39 -0.45
N PHE A 24 1.15 2.53 -1.33
CA PHE A 24 2.36 2.82 -2.09
C PHE A 24 2.14 4.00 -3.04
N THR A 25 1.08 3.97 -3.84
CA THR A 25 0.87 4.99 -4.88
C THR A 25 0.53 6.34 -4.26
N ALA A 26 -0.44 6.40 -3.36
CA ALA A 26 -0.91 7.65 -2.75
C ALA A 26 0.01 8.14 -1.63
N GLY A 27 0.59 7.23 -0.85
CA GLY A 27 1.41 7.57 0.33
C GLY A 27 2.90 7.69 0.05
N VAL A 28 3.40 7.13 -1.06
CA VAL A 28 4.83 7.19 -1.43
C VAL A 28 5.02 7.93 -2.75
N ILE A 29 4.43 7.44 -3.84
CA ILE A 29 4.70 7.98 -5.17
C ILE A 29 4.18 9.41 -5.30
N ALA A 30 2.93 9.66 -4.95
CA ALA A 30 2.32 10.99 -5.06
C ALA A 30 3.11 12.10 -4.32
N PRO A 31 3.48 11.96 -3.03
CA PRO A 31 4.24 12.99 -2.34
C PRO A 31 5.68 13.13 -2.85
N VAL A 32 6.34 12.04 -3.30
CA VAL A 32 7.68 12.12 -3.91
C VAL A 32 7.64 12.89 -5.24
N VAL A 33 6.64 12.61 -6.08
CA VAL A 33 6.42 13.35 -7.33
C VAL A 33 6.13 14.82 -7.03
N ALA A 34 5.24 15.12 -6.09
CA ALA A 34 4.91 16.49 -5.69
C ALA A 34 6.17 17.26 -5.23
N ALA A 35 7.01 16.64 -4.38
CA ALA A 35 8.26 17.23 -3.93
C ALA A 35 9.26 17.46 -5.08
N THR A 36 9.37 16.51 -6.01
CA THR A 36 10.29 16.58 -7.16
C THR A 36 9.94 17.73 -8.09
N PHE A 37 8.66 17.97 -8.32
CA PHE A 37 8.18 19.02 -9.22
C PHE A 37 7.83 20.34 -8.51
N GLY A 38 8.11 20.46 -7.21
CA GLY A 38 7.80 21.68 -6.45
C GLY A 38 6.30 21.97 -6.31
N ILE A 39 5.44 20.94 -6.38
CA ILE A 39 4.00 21.06 -6.21
C ILE A 39 3.69 21.18 -4.72
N SER A 40 3.14 22.32 -4.30
CA SER A 40 2.75 22.59 -2.91
C SER A 40 1.29 23.07 -2.80
N GLY A 41 0.65 22.79 -1.68
CA GLY A 41 -0.70 23.30 -1.37
C GLY A 41 -0.69 24.76 -0.91
N ALA A 42 -1.88 25.31 -0.63
CA ALA A 42 -2.04 26.70 -0.17
C ALA A 42 -1.30 27.01 1.15
N ALA A 43 -1.07 26.00 1.98
CA ALA A 43 -0.30 26.10 3.23
C ALA A 43 1.22 25.87 3.03
N GLY A 44 1.70 25.73 1.79
CA GLY A 44 3.07 25.31 1.48
C GLY A 44 3.26 23.79 1.47
N GLY A 45 4.52 23.38 1.29
CA GLY A 45 4.93 21.97 1.29
C GLY A 45 5.31 21.47 2.69
N PRO A 46 5.23 20.15 2.94
CA PRO A 46 5.69 19.58 4.21
C PRO A 46 7.20 19.78 4.40
N SER A 47 7.65 19.79 5.67
CA SER A 47 9.08 19.75 5.96
C SER A 47 9.72 18.48 5.40
N ALA A 48 11.03 18.52 5.11
CA ALA A 48 11.76 17.34 4.62
C ALA A 48 11.65 16.14 5.58
N LEU A 49 11.69 16.39 6.90
CA LEU A 49 11.52 15.34 7.90
C LEU A 49 10.12 14.72 7.86
N THR A 50 9.08 15.55 7.73
CA THR A 50 7.69 15.10 7.60
C THR A 50 7.50 14.29 6.32
N LEU A 51 8.08 14.73 5.20
CA LEU A 51 8.02 14.02 3.92
C LEU A 51 8.68 12.63 4.03
N VAL A 52 9.92 12.57 4.51
CA VAL A 52 10.67 11.31 4.65
C VAL A 52 9.96 10.37 5.63
N GLY A 53 9.52 10.88 6.78
CA GLY A 53 8.80 10.09 7.78
C GLY A 53 7.46 9.55 7.25
N GLY A 54 6.69 10.39 6.56
CA GLY A 54 5.43 9.99 5.93
C GLY A 54 5.64 8.90 4.88
N VAL A 55 6.59 9.10 3.96
CA VAL A 55 6.94 8.10 2.94
C VAL A 55 7.38 6.78 3.58
N ALA A 56 8.22 6.82 4.61
CA ALA A 56 8.69 5.60 5.28
C ALA A 56 7.53 4.82 5.94
N ILE A 57 6.61 5.52 6.61
CA ILE A 57 5.44 4.90 7.24
C ILE A 57 4.53 4.25 6.19
N PHE A 58 4.17 4.98 5.14
CA PHE A 58 3.27 4.46 4.10
C PHE A 58 3.91 3.32 3.30
N LEU A 59 5.22 3.39 3.03
CA LEU A 59 5.96 2.30 2.41
C LEU A 59 5.97 1.06 3.30
N GLY A 60 6.25 1.22 4.60
CA GLY A 60 6.22 0.13 5.57
C GLY A 60 4.85 -0.56 5.64
N CYS A 61 3.77 0.23 5.72
CA CYS A 61 2.40 -0.28 5.71
C CYS A 61 2.06 -0.99 4.38
N SER A 62 2.47 -0.44 3.24
CA SER A 62 2.29 -1.07 1.93
C SER A 62 2.96 -2.45 1.87
N VAL A 63 4.24 -2.52 2.23
CA VAL A 63 4.99 -3.78 2.26
C VAL A 63 4.35 -4.76 3.23
N GLY A 64 3.95 -4.31 4.42
CA GLY A 64 3.26 -5.12 5.42
C GLY A 64 1.97 -5.74 4.88
N LEU A 65 1.09 -4.94 4.27
CA LEU A 65 -0.17 -5.43 3.68
C LEU A 65 0.09 -6.39 2.50
N HIS A 66 1.11 -6.13 1.67
CA HIS A 66 1.47 -7.03 0.58
C HIS A 66 1.96 -8.39 1.11
N LEU A 67 2.77 -8.39 2.17
CA LEU A 67 3.19 -9.64 2.82
C LEU A 67 2.01 -10.37 3.46
N LEU A 68 1.07 -9.66 4.08
CA LEU A 68 -0.16 -10.25 4.60
C LEU A 68 -1.00 -10.88 3.49
N ALA A 69 -1.15 -10.21 2.33
CA ALA A 69 -1.81 -10.79 1.16
C ALA A 69 -1.15 -12.11 0.72
N ARG A 70 0.19 -12.16 0.71
CA ARG A 70 0.94 -13.39 0.42
C ARG A 70 0.71 -14.49 1.46
N THR A 71 0.58 -14.13 2.74
CA THR A 71 0.26 -15.12 3.78
C THR A 71 -1.16 -15.68 3.64
N VAL A 72 -2.13 -14.85 3.25
CA VAL A 72 -3.52 -15.30 3.01
C VAL A 72 -3.56 -16.31 1.86
N LEU A 73 -2.82 -16.08 0.77
CA LEU A 73 -2.75 -17.02 -0.35
C LEU A 73 -2.19 -18.41 0.01
N LYS A 74 -1.47 -18.55 1.13
CA LYS A 74 -1.01 -19.87 1.61
C LYS A 74 -2.18 -20.75 2.10
N GLY A 75 -3.36 -20.19 2.29
CA GLY A 75 -4.58 -20.92 2.65
C GLY A 75 -5.28 -21.63 1.48
N LEU A 76 -4.76 -21.51 0.24
CA LEU A 76 -5.34 -22.19 -0.91
C LEU A 76 -5.17 -23.72 -0.82
N ASN A 77 -6.26 -24.43 -1.06
CA ASN A 77 -6.26 -25.90 -1.10
C ASN A 77 -6.20 -26.38 -2.56
N PRO A 78 -5.29 -27.32 -2.92
CA PRO A 78 -5.23 -27.90 -4.27
C PRO A 78 -6.55 -28.55 -4.73
#